data_AF-A0A936RYJ5-F1
#
_entry.id   AF-A0A936RYJ5-F1
#
_cell.length_a   1.000
_cell.length_b   1.000
_cell.length_c   1.000
_cell.angle_alpha   90.00
_cell.angle_beta   90.00
_cell.angle_gamma   90.00
#
_symmetry.space_group_name_H-M   'P 1'
#
loop_
_entity.id
_entity.type
_entity.pdbx_description
1 polymer ?
#
loop_
_entity_poly.entity_id
_entity_poly.type
_entity_poly.pdbx_seq_one_letter_code
_entity_poly.pdbx_strand_id
1 'polypeptide(L)'
;MSTRTAIAVCALLVPILCSAEPRDKECQDWTNQAMENPSVGCEAACSQAKRFDKYDYHSGLVGALGSRQGFGNFIRYSGRSTIMGAGADEQACHLYTLLLKWGDESFAQTVASGGRKTRERVIGLLDYAAVTNFKKRFPKTYGLVSQHEEL
;
A
#
# COMPACT_ATOMS: atom_id res chain seq x y z
N MET A 1 -45.66 40.07 -25.98
CA MET A 1 -45.51 38.95 -25.04
C MET A 1 -44.48 38.00 -25.62
N SER A 2 -43.28 37.93 -25.02
CA SER A 2 -42.10 37.25 -25.59
C SER A 2 -41.82 35.99 -24.78
N THR A 3 -41.92 34.84 -25.44
CA THR A 3 -41.61 33.50 -24.90
C THR A 3 -40.09 33.29 -24.92
N ARG A 4 -39.49 33.13 -23.75
CA ARG A 4 -38.07 32.73 -23.59
C ARG A 4 -37.99 31.22 -23.41
N THR A 5 -37.46 30.53 -24.40
CA THR A 5 -37.10 29.12 -24.34
C THR A 5 -35.75 28.98 -23.64
N ALA A 6 -35.73 28.39 -22.45
CA ALA A 6 -34.50 28.04 -21.74
C ALA A 6 -33.98 26.70 -22.27
N ILE A 7 -32.80 26.71 -22.91
CA ILE A 7 -32.08 25.51 -23.31
C ILE A 7 -31.34 24.99 -22.08
N ALA A 8 -31.81 23.87 -21.53
CA ALA A 8 -31.10 23.12 -20.51
C ALA A 8 -29.93 22.37 -21.17
N VAL A 9 -28.71 22.81 -20.91
CA VAL A 9 -27.49 22.09 -21.27
C VAL A 9 -27.28 21.00 -20.22
N CYS A 10 -27.73 19.78 -20.51
CA CYS A 10 -27.35 18.59 -19.76
C CYS A 10 -25.84 18.35 -19.96
N ALA A 11 -25.05 18.74 -18.97
CA ALA A 11 -23.64 18.36 -18.87
C ALA A 11 -23.56 16.84 -18.71
N LEU A 12 -23.19 16.15 -19.79
CA LEU A 12 -22.82 14.74 -19.78
C LEU A 12 -21.55 14.57 -18.95
N LEU A 13 -21.72 14.20 -17.69
CA LEU A 13 -20.66 13.65 -16.84
C LEU A 13 -20.21 12.33 -17.45
N VAL A 14 -19.12 12.36 -18.21
CA VAL A 14 -18.38 11.14 -18.57
C VAL A 14 -17.80 10.59 -17.27
N PRO A 15 -18.18 9.40 -16.80
CA PRO A 15 -17.42 8.77 -15.74
C PRO A 15 -16.03 8.48 -16.31
N ILE A 16 -15.03 9.22 -15.85
CA ILE A 16 -13.64 8.81 -16.01
C ILE A 16 -13.56 7.48 -15.27
N LEU A 17 -13.67 6.39 -16.04
CA LEU A 17 -13.36 5.05 -15.58
C LEU A 17 -11.88 5.07 -15.24
N CYS A 18 -11.56 5.35 -13.97
CA CYS A 18 -10.28 5.00 -13.39
C CYS A 18 -10.19 3.48 -13.41
N SER A 19 -9.80 2.92 -14.56
CA SER A 19 -9.36 1.54 -14.62
C SER A 19 -8.19 1.40 -13.66
N ALA A 20 -8.36 0.57 -12.63
CA ALA A 20 -7.26 0.21 -11.74
C ALA A 20 -6.10 -0.31 -12.61
N GLU A 21 -4.88 0.17 -12.35
CA GLU A 21 -3.73 -0.30 -13.11
C GLU A 21 -3.52 -1.80 -12.85
N PRO A 22 -3.02 -2.59 -13.81
CA PRO A 22 -2.93 -4.06 -13.67
C PRO A 22 -2.26 -4.51 -12.36
N ARG A 23 -1.23 -3.79 -11.92
CA ARG A 23 -0.50 -4.06 -10.68
C ARG A 23 -1.33 -3.79 -9.42
N ASP A 24 -2.23 -2.81 -9.45
CA ASP A 24 -3.13 -2.52 -8.34
C ASP A 24 -4.04 -3.71 -8.10
N LYS A 25 -4.63 -4.24 -9.18
CA LYS A 25 -5.51 -5.40 -9.11
C LYS A 25 -4.76 -6.64 -8.63
N GLU A 26 -3.56 -6.90 -9.16
CA GLU A 26 -2.75 -8.05 -8.78
C GLU A 26 -2.43 -8.05 -7.28
N CYS A 27 -1.90 -6.95 -6.74
CA CYS A 27 -1.57 -6.89 -5.32
C CYS A 27 -2.81 -6.91 -4.42
N GLN A 28 -3.92 -6.32 -4.86
CA GLN A 28 -5.20 -6.42 -4.15
C GLN A 28 -5.72 -7.86 -4.14
N ASP A 29 -5.67 -8.58 -5.26
CA ASP A 29 -6.10 -9.97 -5.37
C ASP A 29 -5.26 -10.88 -4.47
N TRP A 30 -3.93 -10.71 -4.44
CA TRP A 30 -3.06 -11.41 -3.49
C TRP A 30 -3.38 -11.09 -2.04
N THR A 31 -3.64 -9.81 -1.72
CA THR A 31 -4.00 -9.42 -0.36
C THR A 31 -5.33 -10.05 0.05
N ASN A 32 -6.32 -10.09 -0.85
CA ASN A 32 -7.61 -10.75 -0.61
C ASN A 32 -7.42 -12.25 -0.40
N GLN A 33 -6.60 -12.91 -1.22
CA GLN A 33 -6.23 -14.31 -1.03
C GLN A 33 -5.55 -14.54 0.32
N ALA A 34 -4.71 -13.60 0.79
CA ALA A 34 -4.07 -13.72 2.10
C ALA A 34 -5.09 -13.67 3.24
N MET A 35 -6.18 -12.90 3.08
CA MET A 35 -7.26 -12.80 4.07
C MET A 35 -8.19 -14.02 4.07
N GLU A 36 -8.44 -14.60 2.89
CA GLU A 36 -9.31 -15.77 2.74
C GLU A 36 -8.58 -17.08 3.04
N ASN A 37 -7.35 -17.20 2.55
CA ASN A 37 -6.51 -18.37 2.68
C ASN A 37 -5.01 -18.00 2.82
N PRO A 38 -4.52 -17.85 4.06
CA PRO A 38 -3.12 -17.47 4.32
C PRO A 38 -2.08 -18.43 3.74
N SER A 39 -2.44 -19.70 3.48
CA SER A 39 -1.51 -20.66 2.87
C SER A 39 -1.29 -20.43 1.38
N VAL A 40 -1.95 -19.44 0.78
CA VAL A 40 -1.82 -19.07 -0.63
C VAL A 40 -1.35 -17.62 -0.75
N GLY A 41 -2.08 -16.68 -0.16
CA GLY A 41 -1.79 -15.25 -0.36
C GLY A 41 -0.66 -14.68 0.48
N CYS A 42 -0.13 -15.43 1.45
CA CYS A 42 1.04 -15.00 2.21
C CYS A 42 1.99 -16.16 2.56
N GLU A 43 1.97 -17.29 1.85
CA GLU A 43 2.66 -18.50 2.30
C GLU A 43 4.13 -18.23 2.65
N ALA A 44 4.85 -17.54 1.76
CA ALA A 44 6.27 -17.28 1.95
C ALA A 44 6.52 -16.25 3.05
N ALA A 45 5.79 -15.13 3.05
CA ALA A 45 5.91 -14.07 4.04
C ALA A 45 5.49 -14.56 5.43
N CYS A 46 4.39 -15.29 5.54
CA CYS A 46 3.85 -15.86 6.77
C CYS A 46 4.81 -16.93 7.34
N SER A 47 5.35 -17.81 6.51
CA SER A 47 6.34 -18.80 6.94
C SER A 47 7.64 -18.15 7.44
N GLN A 48 8.19 -17.19 6.68
CA GLN A 48 9.42 -16.49 7.04
C GLN A 48 9.24 -15.63 8.29
N ALA A 49 8.17 -14.83 8.38
CA ALA A 49 7.86 -14.02 9.54
C ALA A 49 7.78 -14.86 10.82
N LYS A 50 7.07 -15.99 10.75
CA LYS A 50 6.93 -16.89 11.89
C LYS A 50 8.26 -17.52 12.28
N ARG A 51 9.04 -17.97 11.29
CA ARG A 51 10.30 -18.70 11.53
C ARG A 51 11.40 -17.77 12.04
N PHE A 52 11.62 -16.65 11.37
CA PHE A 52 12.78 -15.77 11.58
C PHE A 52 12.45 -14.59 12.47
N ASP A 53 11.30 -13.93 12.27
CA ASP A 53 10.96 -12.70 12.98
C ASP A 53 10.09 -12.91 14.22
N LYS A 54 9.63 -14.16 14.44
CA LYS A 54 8.66 -14.56 15.48
C LYS A 54 7.40 -13.72 15.45
N TYR A 55 6.94 -13.39 14.23
CA TYR A 55 5.80 -12.51 13.99
C TYR A 55 4.65 -13.28 13.34
N ASP A 56 3.43 -13.06 13.82
CA ASP A 56 2.22 -13.51 13.14
C ASP A 56 1.87 -12.52 12.02
N TYR A 57 2.38 -12.82 10.83
CA TYR A 57 2.24 -11.95 9.67
C TYR A 57 0.78 -11.74 9.26
N HIS A 58 0.01 -12.83 9.18
CA HIS A 58 -1.38 -12.77 8.75
C HIS A 58 -2.20 -11.91 9.72
N SER A 59 -2.10 -12.18 11.02
CA SER A 59 -2.79 -11.37 12.03
C SER A 59 -2.35 -9.90 12.01
N GLY A 60 -1.06 -9.66 11.75
CA GLY A 60 -0.51 -8.33 11.52
C GLY A 60 -1.16 -7.61 10.34
N LEU A 61 -1.29 -8.29 9.20
CA LEU A 61 -1.90 -7.76 7.98
C LEU A 61 -3.40 -7.50 8.16
N VAL A 62 -4.13 -8.44 8.78
CA VAL A 62 -5.55 -8.25 9.17
C VAL A 62 -5.70 -7.00 10.03
N GLY A 63 -4.86 -6.83 11.05
CA GLY A 63 -4.86 -5.64 11.90
C GLY A 63 -4.58 -4.35 11.11
N ALA A 64 -3.66 -4.40 10.15
CA ALA A 64 -3.29 -3.28 9.29
C ALA A 64 -4.41 -2.84 8.34
N LEU A 65 -5.20 -3.80 7.85
CA LEU A 65 -6.37 -3.53 7.04
C LEU A 65 -7.58 -3.09 7.88
N GLY A 66 -7.65 -3.48 9.15
CA GLY A 66 -8.78 -3.18 10.03
C GLY A 66 -8.69 -1.86 10.80
N SER A 67 -7.49 -1.36 11.11
CA SER A 67 -7.34 -0.22 12.02
C SER A 67 -6.07 0.60 11.80
N ARG A 68 -6.09 1.88 12.20
CA ARG A 68 -4.89 2.73 12.18
C ARG A 68 -3.78 2.23 13.10
N GLN A 69 -4.14 1.70 14.28
CA GLN A 69 -3.16 1.15 15.21
C GLN A 69 -2.48 -0.09 14.63
N GLY A 70 -3.26 -1.03 14.07
CA GLY A 70 -2.72 -2.20 13.40
C GLY A 70 -1.86 -1.82 12.19
N PHE A 71 -2.25 -0.78 11.44
CA PHE A 71 -1.46 -0.27 10.33
C PHE A 71 -0.09 0.23 10.80
N GLY A 72 -0.05 1.04 11.85
CA GLY A 72 1.21 1.48 12.46
C GLY A 72 2.07 0.33 12.97
N ASN A 73 1.46 -0.69 13.59
CA ASN A 73 2.19 -1.88 14.05
C ASN A 73 2.83 -2.65 12.88
N PHE A 74 2.10 -2.83 11.78
CA PHE A 74 2.59 -3.54 10.61
C PHE A 74 3.69 -2.77 9.86
N ILE A 75 3.61 -1.44 9.79
CA ILE A 75 4.69 -0.61 9.24
C ILE A 75 5.96 -0.74 10.09
N ARG A 76 5.85 -0.66 11.42
CA ARG A 76 7.00 -0.87 12.33
C ARG A 76 7.61 -2.26 12.18
N TYR A 77 6.77 -3.29 12.04
CA TYR A 77 7.24 -4.64 11.72
C TYR A 77 7.99 -4.66 10.39
N SER A 78 7.43 -4.06 9.34
CA SER A 78 8.03 -4.05 8.00
C SER A 78 9.42 -3.41 7.98
N GLY A 79 9.66 -2.39 8.81
CA GLY A 79 11.00 -1.78 8.97
C GLY A 79 12.07 -2.66 9.61
N ARG A 80 11.67 -3.73 10.31
CA ARG A 80 12.60 -4.70 10.95
C ARG A 80 12.51 -6.12 10.36
N SER A 81 11.62 -6.34 9.41
CA SER A 81 11.37 -7.63 8.74
C SER A 81 12.64 -8.18 8.11
N THR A 82 12.90 -9.47 8.31
CA THR A 82 13.99 -10.20 7.66
C THR A 82 13.53 -10.97 6.42
N ILE A 83 12.25 -10.81 6.03
CA ILE A 83 11.66 -11.48 4.87
C ILE A 83 12.39 -11.11 3.58
N MET A 84 12.65 -12.12 2.74
CA MET A 84 13.35 -12.00 1.46
C MET A 84 12.75 -12.92 0.38
N GLY A 85 13.19 -12.75 -0.88
CA GLY A 85 12.73 -13.56 -2.02
C GLY A 85 11.22 -13.49 -2.20
N ALA A 86 10.56 -14.63 -2.41
CA ALA A 86 9.10 -14.72 -2.60
C ALA A 86 8.30 -14.03 -1.49
N GLY A 87 8.74 -14.10 -0.23
CA GLY A 87 8.05 -13.41 0.86
C GLY A 87 8.16 -11.88 0.76
N ALA A 88 9.23 -11.36 0.15
CA ALA A 88 9.37 -9.93 -0.08
C ALA A 88 8.46 -9.46 -1.22
N ASP A 89 8.20 -10.30 -2.24
CA ASP A 89 7.18 -10.03 -3.28
C ASP A 89 5.79 -9.87 -2.65
N GLU A 90 5.40 -10.82 -1.80
CA GLU A 90 4.15 -10.78 -1.05
C GLU A 90 4.08 -9.55 -0.15
N GLN A 91 5.13 -9.28 0.64
CA GLN A 91 5.16 -8.12 1.53
C GLN A 91 5.10 -6.79 0.77
N ALA A 92 5.75 -6.71 -0.38
CA ALA A 92 5.70 -5.55 -1.26
C ALA A 92 4.26 -5.30 -1.75
N CYS A 93 3.56 -6.34 -2.20
CA CYS A 93 2.15 -6.21 -2.60
C CYS A 93 1.23 -5.86 -1.42
N HIS A 94 1.40 -6.45 -0.25
CA HIS A 94 0.60 -6.10 0.93
C HIS A 94 0.81 -4.64 1.37
N LEU A 95 2.05 -4.15 1.35
CA LEU A 95 2.35 -2.74 1.59
C LEU A 95 1.72 -1.84 0.54
N TYR A 96 1.71 -2.26 -0.72
CA TYR A 96 1.08 -1.49 -1.79
C TYR A 96 -0.44 -1.43 -1.64
N THR A 97 -1.09 -2.54 -1.28
CA THR A 97 -2.53 -2.54 -0.97
C THR A 97 -2.85 -1.65 0.23
N LEU A 98 -1.99 -1.61 1.26
CA LEU A 98 -2.14 -0.68 2.38
C LEU A 98 -1.98 0.77 1.94
N LEU A 99 -1.07 1.09 1.02
CA LEU A 99 -0.93 2.42 0.43
C LEU A 99 -2.19 2.83 -0.35
N LEU A 100 -2.75 1.92 -1.15
CA LEU A 100 -4.02 2.15 -1.85
C LEU A 100 -5.18 2.38 -0.88
N LYS A 101 -5.27 1.59 0.18
CA LYS A 101 -6.34 1.67 1.18
C LYS A 101 -6.28 2.95 2.01
N TRP A 102 -5.12 3.25 2.58
CA TRP A 102 -4.95 4.37 3.52
C TRP A 102 -4.67 5.69 2.82
N GLY A 103 -4.29 5.65 1.55
CA GLY A 103 -3.93 6.82 0.75
C GLY A 103 -2.54 7.36 1.08
N ASP A 104 -2.01 8.16 0.15
CA ASP A 104 -0.64 8.67 0.18
C ASP A 104 -0.30 9.42 1.49
N GLU A 105 -1.16 10.33 1.93
CA GLU A 105 -0.94 11.14 3.14
C GLU A 105 -0.81 10.27 4.40
N SER A 106 -1.82 9.44 4.67
CA SER A 106 -1.88 8.66 5.91
C SER A 106 -0.80 7.59 5.92
N PHE A 107 -0.49 7.02 4.75
CA PHE A 107 0.59 6.05 4.62
C PHE A 107 1.94 6.71 4.88
N ALA A 108 2.23 7.85 4.22
CA ALA A 108 3.47 8.58 4.39
C ALA A 108 3.71 9.01 5.84
N GLN A 109 2.69 9.57 6.52
CA GLN A 109 2.79 9.95 7.94
C GLN A 109 3.13 8.75 8.83
N THR A 110 2.48 7.60 8.58
CA THR A 110 2.71 6.39 9.37
C THR A 110 4.12 5.84 9.15
N VAL A 111 4.60 5.80 7.91
CA VAL A 111 5.96 5.38 7.57
C VAL A 111 7.01 6.33 8.13
N ALA A 112 6.76 7.65 8.08
CA ALA A 112 7.66 8.65 8.64
C ALA A 112 7.90 8.46 10.15
N SER A 113 6.87 8.03 10.89
CA SER A 113 6.98 7.76 12.34
C SER A 113 7.88 6.57 12.70
N GLY A 114 8.20 5.69 11.74
CA GLY A 114 9.00 4.48 11.95
C GLY A 114 10.53 4.70 11.93
N GLY A 115 10.99 5.94 11.70
CA GLY A 115 12.42 6.26 11.58
C GLY A 115 13.06 5.86 10.25
N ARG A 116 14.32 6.25 10.03
CA ARG A 116 15.01 6.12 8.73
C ARG A 116 14.97 4.71 8.14
N LYS A 117 15.33 3.70 8.92
CA LYS A 117 15.36 2.29 8.47
C LYS A 117 14.00 1.80 7.98
N THR A 118 12.92 2.17 8.67
CA THR A 118 11.55 1.82 8.26
C THR A 118 11.18 2.49 6.95
N ARG A 119 11.52 3.78 6.78
CA ARG A 119 11.29 4.51 5.53
C ARG A 119 12.01 3.83 4.37
N GLU A 120 13.32 3.64 4.48
CA GLU A 120 14.13 3.01 3.43
C GLU A 120 13.59 1.62 3.04
N ARG A 121 13.26 0.79 4.03
CA ARG A 121 12.76 -0.56 3.79
C ARG A 121 11.38 -0.57 3.13
N VAL A 122 10.44 0.22 3.63
CA VAL A 122 9.07 0.27 3.09
C VAL A 122 9.08 0.86 1.68
N ILE A 123 9.81 1.96 1.44
CA ILE A 123 9.88 2.53 0.10
C ILE A 123 10.62 1.62 -0.86
N GLY A 124 11.72 0.97 -0.43
CA GLY A 124 12.42 -0.02 -1.25
C GLY A 124 11.52 -1.20 -1.65
N LEU A 125 10.63 -1.66 -0.76
CA LEU A 125 9.65 -2.70 -1.09
C LEU A 125 8.57 -2.20 -2.05
N LEU A 126 8.13 -0.95 -1.95
CA LEU A 126 7.16 -0.37 -2.90
C LEU A 126 7.78 -0.13 -4.28
N ASP A 127 9.04 0.31 -4.34
CA ASP A 127 9.78 0.42 -5.59
C ASP A 127 9.97 -0.96 -6.23
N TYR A 128 10.30 -1.96 -5.42
CA TYR A 128 10.38 -3.36 -5.84
C TYR A 128 9.03 -3.94 -6.29
N ALA A 129 7.91 -3.50 -5.69
CA ALA A 129 6.56 -3.86 -6.16
C ALA A 129 6.25 -3.30 -7.55
N ALA A 130 7.13 -2.49 -8.14
CA ALA A 130 6.94 -1.80 -9.41
C ALA A 130 5.64 -0.98 -9.43
N VAL A 131 5.41 -0.16 -8.40
CA VAL A 131 4.25 0.75 -8.37
C VAL A 131 4.31 1.66 -9.59
N THR A 132 3.37 1.45 -10.51
CA THR A 132 3.30 2.21 -11.76
C THR A 132 3.20 3.70 -11.46
N ASN A 133 4.02 4.53 -12.11
CA ASN A 133 4.04 5.98 -11.89
C ASN A 133 4.18 6.40 -10.41
N PHE A 134 4.91 5.64 -9.58
CA PHE A 134 4.97 5.79 -8.12
C PHE A 134 5.09 7.25 -7.65
N LYS A 135 6.10 7.98 -8.13
CA LYS A 135 6.33 9.39 -7.77
C LYS A 135 5.13 10.30 -8.06
N LYS A 136 4.40 10.06 -9.14
CA LYS A 136 3.25 10.87 -9.55
C LYS A 136 2.00 10.51 -8.77
N ARG A 137 1.78 9.22 -8.49
CA ARG A 137 0.58 8.72 -7.81
C ARG A 137 0.64 8.90 -6.29
N PHE A 138 1.83 8.73 -5.72
CA PHE A 138 2.06 8.76 -4.27
C PHE A 138 3.27 9.65 -3.92
N PRO A 139 3.22 10.95 -4.27
CA PRO A 139 4.37 11.85 -4.13
C PRO A 139 4.85 12.00 -2.68
N LYS A 140 3.96 11.92 -1.68
CA LYS A 140 4.34 12.07 -0.26
C LYS A 140 5.09 10.86 0.24
N THR A 141 4.59 9.66 -0.10
CA THR A 141 5.25 8.40 0.21
C THR A 141 6.60 8.31 -0.50
N TYR A 142 6.65 8.60 -1.81
CA TYR A 142 7.90 8.61 -2.58
C TYR A 142 8.91 9.64 -2.03
N GLY A 143 8.44 10.81 -1.59
CA GLY A 143 9.27 11.87 -1.02
C GLY A 143 9.95 11.53 0.32
N LEU A 144 9.60 10.41 0.96
CA LEU A 144 10.26 9.95 2.18
C LEU A 144 11.71 9.47 1.95
N VAL A 145 12.07 9.18 0.70
CA VAL A 145 13.46 8.83 0.29
C VAL A 145 14.34 10.07 0.21
N SER A 146 13.78 11.25 -0.06
CA SER A 146 14.53 12.51 -0.23
C SER A 146 14.82 13.28 1.05
N GLN A 147 14.34 12.83 2.22
CA GLN A 147 14.74 13.42 3.52
C GLN A 147 16.15 12.99 3.96
N HIS A 148 17.06 12.83 2.99
CA HIS A 148 18.37 12.20 3.11
C HIS A 148 19.52 13.19 3.40
N GLU A 149 19.27 14.51 3.55
CA GLU A 149 20.33 15.52 3.55
C GLU A 149 20.42 16.46 4.77
N GLU A 150 19.73 16.21 5.90
CA GLU A 150 19.95 17.02 7.11
C GLU A 150 20.13 16.17 8.36
N LEU A 151 21.33 15.60 8.53
CA LEU A 151 21.96 15.33 9.83
C LEU A 151 23.47 15.51 9.71
#